data_AF-A0A7Y2BKC5-F1
#
_entry.id   AF-A0A7Y2BKC5-F1
#
_cell.length_a   1.000
_cell.length_b   1.000
_cell.length_c   1.000
_cell.angle_alpha   90.00
_cell.angle_beta   90.00
_cell.angle_gamma   90.00
#
_symmetry.space_group_name_H-M   'P 1'
#
loop_
_entity.id
_entity.type
_entity.pdbx_description
1 polymer ?
#
loop_
_entity_poly.entity_id
_entity_poly.type
_entity_poly.pdbx_seq_one_letter_code
_entity_poly.pdbx_strand_id
1 'polypeptide(L)'
;MTAYLYPMSLAAVSGLLFLLERFFPWRPGQKQLRPKLWSDLIHLVFNGHFLGLLLAGLASTWVLPYVDRWLSAEGLTDAVYRNAAAGWPLWAQIIVALFAIDFIQWCVHNSLHRVPFLWELHKAHHSVKDGEMDWIVSFRFSWLEVIVYKSVLYLPLVFLGFRWEALMFHAIFGTLIGHLNHSNLDLGHGPWRYVLNSPRMHIWHHDYEGTAKTTVNFGIIFSCWDWIFGTAKMPPNPPAHLGFKGVETFPDNFFSQEIWPLQRLAPGVHSTIVWSVIGALVMAAAWYLREPHTLRPETPMLGEVAAASQPTGVFPAMNAYSPSPKEAEKAMAHFGDRARADGYREPDSMVSVPELAKALGAYSLVALDVRPEERFELGHIPGARRVYRGDYSSSDEIPGLSRSADELERLLRDRGVDRDSTVVLYGDGGPEPYRLWWTLKTVIGFETRVLDGGLQSWKAAGHHVAGGDGLDVKAGDLAVRVPASPPAQRWPQASDFLAGHPGTRLLDTRSSIEFDGSEKHPKAARAGHIPGAVHLDWAEVLRDKTGDHRLRPPDALRGLFADHGVEEETPVLTYCQSGTRSAAVYFALEQLGFPSDETLNYDGSWAEYSRLSLPVEP
;
A
#
# COMPACT_ATOMS: atom_id res chain seq x y z
N MET A 1 -1.12 12.44 -3.37
CA MET A 1 -1.71 13.31 -2.32
C MET A 1 -1.68 12.71 -0.92
N THR A 2 -1.94 11.40 -0.73
CA THR A 2 -2.01 10.74 0.59
C THR A 2 -0.74 10.83 1.44
N ALA A 3 0.46 10.74 0.83
CA ALA A 3 1.74 10.80 1.54
C ALA A 3 1.99 12.13 2.29
N TYR A 4 1.36 13.23 1.85
CA TYR A 4 1.54 14.56 2.44
C TYR A 4 0.40 14.98 3.37
N LEU A 5 -0.63 14.15 3.53
CA LEU A 5 -1.82 14.51 4.30
C LEU A 5 -1.49 14.82 5.76
N TYR A 6 -0.71 13.97 6.42
CA TYR A 6 -0.33 14.19 7.82
C TYR A 6 0.60 15.42 7.99
N PRO A 7 1.71 15.57 7.24
CA PRO A 7 2.56 16.76 7.33
C PRO A 7 1.82 18.08 7.07
N MET A 8 0.92 18.11 6.09
CA MET A 8 0.08 19.28 5.82
C MET A 8 -0.87 19.57 6.98
N SER A 9 -1.49 18.53 7.54
CA SER A 9 -2.39 18.65 8.69
C SER A 9 -1.64 19.12 9.93
N LEU A 10 -0.44 18.59 10.19
CA LEU A 10 0.45 19.01 11.26
C LEU A 10 0.78 20.50 11.13
N ALA A 11 1.23 20.95 9.95
CA ALA A 11 1.52 22.36 9.70
C ALA A 11 0.30 23.26 9.90
N ALA A 12 -0.88 22.84 9.44
CA ALA A 12 -2.12 23.59 9.59
C ALA A 12 -2.54 23.70 11.08
N VAL A 13 -2.49 22.59 11.83
CA VAL A 13 -2.80 22.55 13.27
C VAL A 13 -1.79 23.38 14.06
N SER A 14 -0.48 23.21 13.83
CA SER A 14 0.57 24.03 14.45
C SER A 14 0.35 25.52 14.21
N GLY A 15 0.05 25.91 12.97
CA GLY A 15 -0.22 27.30 12.61
C GLY A 15 -1.47 27.86 13.29
N LEU A 16 -2.55 27.08 13.36
CA LEU A 16 -3.77 27.46 14.07
C LEU A 16 -3.49 27.73 15.55
N LEU A 17 -2.82 26.80 16.24
CA LEU A 17 -2.55 26.93 17.68
C LEU A 17 -1.57 28.07 17.98
N PHE A 18 -0.57 28.26 17.11
CA PHE A 18 0.30 29.43 17.18
C PHE A 18 -0.51 30.73 17.13
N LEU A 19 -1.44 30.87 16.19
CA LEU A 19 -2.28 32.07 16.09
C LEU A 19 -3.19 32.22 17.32
N LEU A 20 -3.81 31.14 17.79
CA LEU A 20 -4.68 31.19 18.95
C LEU A 20 -3.94 31.65 20.21
N GLU A 21 -2.76 31.11 20.50
CA GLU A 21 -1.95 31.57 21.63
C GLU A 21 -1.47 33.01 21.48
N ARG A 22 -1.20 33.45 20.25
CA ARG A 22 -0.75 34.82 19.98
C ARG A 22 -1.80 35.86 20.33
N PHE A 23 -3.08 35.54 20.12
CA PHE A 23 -4.21 36.45 20.32
C PHE A 23 -4.96 36.24 21.64
N PHE A 24 -4.93 35.03 22.19
CA PHE A 24 -5.70 34.66 23.40
C PHE A 24 -4.84 33.94 24.47
N PRO A 25 -3.69 34.50 24.89
CA PRO A 25 -2.81 33.81 25.84
C PRO A 25 -3.41 33.79 27.26
N TRP A 26 -3.43 32.62 27.89
CA TRP A 26 -3.78 32.45 29.31
C TRP A 26 -2.74 33.08 30.23
N ARG A 27 -1.46 32.96 29.87
CA ARG A 27 -0.31 33.55 30.55
C ARG A 27 0.33 34.60 29.64
N PRO A 28 -0.11 35.88 29.65
CA PRO A 28 0.41 36.91 28.74
C PRO A 28 1.90 37.24 28.92
N GLY A 29 2.47 36.95 30.09
CA GLY A 29 3.90 37.12 30.35
C GLY A 29 4.80 36.09 29.64
N GLN A 30 4.23 34.97 29.20
CA GLN A 30 4.94 33.96 28.43
C GLN A 30 5.08 34.41 26.97
N LYS A 31 6.33 34.59 26.53
CA LYS A 31 6.64 34.96 25.15
C LYS A 31 6.54 33.74 24.25
N GLN A 32 5.89 33.89 23.10
CA GLN A 32 5.80 32.82 22.09
C GLN A 32 7.14 32.56 21.39
N LEU A 33 7.93 33.63 21.14
CA LEU A 33 9.32 33.52 20.72
C LEU A 33 10.22 33.44 21.95
N ARG A 34 10.24 32.26 22.58
CA ARG A 34 11.05 31.98 23.78
C ARG A 34 12.41 31.37 23.44
N PRO A 35 13.39 31.44 24.36
CA PRO A 35 14.62 30.69 24.23
C PRO A 35 14.34 29.21 23.95
N LYS A 36 15.24 28.58 23.18
CA LYS A 36 15.20 27.14 22.84
C LYS A 36 14.00 26.68 22.00
N LEU A 37 13.14 27.60 21.53
CA LEU A 37 12.09 27.29 20.56
C LEU A 37 12.63 26.59 19.30
N TRP A 38 13.86 26.91 18.88
CA TRP A 38 14.52 26.22 17.76
C TRP A 38 14.70 24.72 18.02
N SER A 39 15.00 24.32 19.25
CA SER A 39 15.06 22.91 19.64
C SER A 39 13.69 22.24 19.47
N ASP A 40 12.62 22.91 19.90
CA ASP A 40 11.25 22.38 19.78
C ASP A 40 10.79 22.30 18.33
N LEU A 41 11.22 23.22 17.46
CA LEU A 41 10.99 23.15 16.01
C LEU A 41 11.67 21.92 15.39
N ILE A 42 12.89 21.59 15.82
CA ILE A 42 13.55 20.36 15.37
C ILE A 42 12.78 19.13 15.87
N HIS A 43 12.33 19.10 17.13
CA HIS A 43 11.47 18.02 17.63
C HIS A 43 10.20 17.88 16.78
N LEU A 44 9.48 18.97 16.53
CA LEU A 44 8.25 18.97 15.73
C LEU A 44 8.47 18.36 14.35
N VAL A 45 9.51 18.81 13.64
CA VAL A 45 9.80 18.35 12.28
C VAL A 45 10.30 16.90 12.29
N PHE A 46 11.24 16.57 13.17
CA PHE A 46 11.80 15.22 13.24
C PHE A 46 10.76 14.22 13.74
N ASN A 47 10.19 14.43 14.92
CA ASN A 47 9.22 13.51 15.53
C ASN A 47 7.89 13.47 14.76
N GLY A 48 7.46 14.59 14.18
CA GLY A 48 6.24 14.68 13.40
C GLY A 48 6.33 14.13 11.98
N HIS A 49 7.52 14.10 11.37
CA HIS A 49 7.66 13.64 9.98
C HIS A 49 8.72 12.55 9.81
N PHE A 50 9.98 12.86 10.09
CA PHE A 50 11.11 11.98 9.72
C PHE A 50 11.21 10.72 10.57
N LEU A 51 10.86 10.78 11.86
CA LEU A 51 10.94 9.64 12.76
C LEU A 51 10.00 8.50 12.33
N GLY A 52 8.80 8.84 11.83
CA GLY A 52 7.88 7.83 11.29
C GLY A 52 8.48 7.07 10.11
N LEU A 53 9.11 7.78 9.18
CA LEU A 53 9.79 7.20 8.02
C LEU A 53 10.99 6.34 8.44
N LEU A 54 11.79 6.84 9.37
CA LEU A 54 12.94 6.13 9.93
C LEU A 54 12.51 4.79 10.55
N LEU A 55 11.53 4.82 11.45
CA LEU A 55 11.05 3.61 12.14
C LEU A 55 10.37 2.64 11.17
N ALA A 56 9.60 3.14 10.20
CA ALA A 56 8.97 2.30 9.18
C ALA A 56 10.02 1.59 8.32
N GLY A 57 11.04 2.31 7.85
CA GLY A 57 12.16 1.74 7.11
C GLY A 57 12.87 0.66 7.92
N LEU A 58 13.33 0.99 9.13
CA LEU A 58 13.99 0.05 10.03
C LEU A 58 13.14 -1.19 10.32
N ALA A 59 11.85 -1.02 10.61
CA ALA A 59 10.94 -2.13 10.87
C ALA A 59 10.77 -3.02 9.62
N SER A 60 10.49 -2.42 8.47
CA SER A 60 10.29 -3.15 7.20
C SER A 60 11.52 -3.89 6.71
N THR A 61 12.72 -3.34 6.95
CA THR A 61 13.97 -3.93 6.51
C THR A 61 14.50 -4.97 7.49
N TRP A 62 14.48 -4.68 8.79
CA TRP A 62 15.24 -5.45 9.78
C TRP A 62 14.40 -6.20 10.81
N VAL A 63 13.09 -5.93 10.91
CA VAL A 63 12.24 -6.52 11.95
C VAL A 63 11.16 -7.41 11.33
N LEU A 64 10.27 -6.82 10.53
CA LEU A 64 9.11 -7.49 9.96
C LEU A 64 9.48 -8.77 9.19
N PRO A 65 10.54 -8.81 8.35
CA PRO A 65 10.88 -10.03 7.62
C PRO A 65 11.20 -11.22 8.53
N TYR A 66 11.77 -10.97 9.71
CA TYR A 66 12.08 -12.02 10.69
C TYR A 66 10.85 -12.40 11.51
N VAL A 67 10.03 -11.42 11.90
CA VAL A 67 8.76 -11.67 12.61
C VAL A 67 7.82 -12.47 11.72
N ASP A 68 7.64 -12.09 10.47
CA ASP A 68 6.79 -12.79 9.50
C ASP A 68 7.31 -14.20 9.22
N ARG A 69 8.63 -14.38 9.12
CA ARG A 69 9.25 -15.71 9.00
C ARG A 69 8.91 -16.59 10.21
N TRP A 70 9.03 -16.04 11.42
CA TRP A 70 8.73 -16.78 12.64
C TRP A 70 7.23 -17.12 12.74
N LEU A 71 6.35 -16.14 12.48
CA LEU A 71 4.89 -16.36 12.47
C LEU A 71 4.47 -17.42 11.45
N SER A 72 5.04 -17.39 10.25
CA SER A 72 4.76 -18.38 9.22
C SER A 72 5.25 -19.78 9.62
N ALA A 73 6.43 -19.89 10.24
CA ALA A 73 6.98 -21.17 10.68
C ALA A 73 6.14 -21.83 11.79
N GLU A 74 5.54 -21.02 12.66
CA GLU A 74 4.68 -21.49 13.75
C GLU A 74 3.20 -21.62 13.34
N GLY A 75 2.85 -21.32 12.08
CA GLY A 75 1.46 -21.34 11.61
C GLY A 75 0.56 -20.28 12.28
N LEU A 76 1.15 -19.20 12.79
CA LEU A 76 0.46 -18.13 13.52
C LEU A 76 0.07 -16.93 12.65
N THR A 77 0.44 -16.90 11.37
CA THR A 77 0.18 -15.79 10.45
C THR A 77 -1.31 -15.40 10.45
N ASP A 78 -2.23 -16.34 10.22
CA ASP A 78 -3.67 -16.05 10.18
C ASP A 78 -4.24 -15.66 11.55
N ALA A 79 -3.62 -16.15 12.63
CA ALA A 79 -4.02 -15.81 13.99
C ALA A 79 -3.61 -14.38 14.38
N VAL A 80 -2.53 -13.86 13.79
CA VAL A 80 -2.04 -12.49 13.99
C VAL A 80 -2.70 -11.53 13.01
N TYR A 81 -2.69 -11.83 11.71
CA TYR A 81 -3.27 -11.01 10.64
C TYR A 81 -4.76 -11.31 10.42
N ARG A 82 -5.55 -11.33 11.49
CA ARG A 82 -6.96 -11.74 11.44
C ARG A 82 -7.85 -10.86 10.57
N ASN A 83 -7.43 -9.62 10.29
CA ASN A 83 -8.19 -8.66 9.48
C ASN A 83 -9.65 -8.49 9.95
N ALA A 84 -9.93 -8.69 11.24
CA ALA A 84 -11.28 -8.75 11.80
C ALA A 84 -12.10 -7.47 11.61
N ALA A 85 -11.43 -6.31 11.47
CA ALA A 85 -12.04 -5.02 11.23
C ALA A 85 -12.13 -4.65 9.74
N ALA A 86 -11.55 -5.44 8.82
CA ALA A 86 -11.50 -5.12 7.40
C ALA A 86 -12.89 -4.93 6.77
N GLY A 87 -13.89 -5.70 7.23
CA GLY A 87 -15.29 -5.60 6.80
C GLY A 87 -16.11 -4.52 7.52
N TRP A 88 -15.56 -3.80 8.50
CA TRP A 88 -16.31 -2.80 9.26
C TRP A 88 -16.46 -1.49 8.47
N PRO A 89 -17.58 -0.76 8.62
CA PRO A 89 -17.71 0.56 8.02
C PRO A 89 -16.68 1.53 8.63
N LEU A 90 -16.18 2.47 7.82
CA LEU A 90 -15.07 3.35 8.21
C LEU A 90 -15.35 4.15 9.49
N TRP A 91 -16.59 4.62 9.69
CA TRP A 91 -16.95 5.38 10.89
C TRP A 91 -16.80 4.54 12.17
N ALA A 92 -17.10 3.24 12.13
CA ALA A 92 -16.95 2.34 13.27
C ALA A 92 -15.47 2.09 13.57
N GLN A 93 -14.65 1.91 12.52
CA GLN A 93 -13.20 1.82 12.67
C GLN A 93 -12.60 3.09 13.28
N ILE A 94 -13.07 4.29 12.87
CA ILE A 94 -12.62 5.56 13.45
C ILE A 94 -12.94 5.62 14.95
N ILE A 95 -14.18 5.31 15.35
CA ILE A 95 -14.58 5.34 16.76
C ILE A 95 -13.74 4.37 17.59
N VAL A 96 -13.61 3.12 17.14
CA VAL A 96 -12.85 2.12 17.88
C VAL A 96 -11.37 2.48 17.94
N ALA A 97 -10.78 2.97 16.84
CA ALA A 97 -9.41 3.45 16.84
C ALA A 97 -9.21 4.60 17.85
N LEU A 98 -10.13 5.57 17.89
CA LEU A 98 -10.07 6.68 18.84
C LEU A 98 -10.03 6.22 20.30
N PHE A 99 -10.95 5.35 20.71
CA PHE A 99 -11.01 4.91 22.11
C PHE A 99 -9.93 3.90 22.47
N ALA A 100 -9.67 2.92 21.59
CA ALA A 100 -8.70 1.86 21.87
C ALA A 100 -7.27 2.42 21.91
N ILE A 101 -6.89 3.23 20.91
CA ILE A 101 -5.56 3.82 20.89
C ILE A 101 -5.38 4.77 22.07
N ASP A 102 -6.33 5.66 22.35
CA ASP A 102 -6.20 6.61 23.47
C ASP A 102 -6.14 5.90 24.84
N PHE A 103 -6.90 4.83 25.05
CA PHE A 103 -6.82 4.04 26.29
C PHE A 103 -5.46 3.34 26.45
N ILE A 104 -4.94 2.72 25.38
CA ILE A 104 -3.59 2.13 25.40
C ILE A 104 -2.56 3.24 25.64
N GLN A 105 -2.75 4.42 25.05
CA GLN A 105 -1.87 5.57 25.23
C GLN A 105 -1.88 6.03 26.69
N TRP A 106 -3.04 6.06 27.34
CA TRP A 106 -3.17 6.33 28.78
C TRP A 106 -2.39 5.31 29.61
N CYS A 107 -2.51 4.01 29.32
CA CYS A 107 -1.77 2.94 30.01
C CYS A 107 -0.24 3.07 29.84
N VAL A 108 0.22 3.34 28.61
CA VAL A 108 1.65 3.56 28.33
C VAL A 108 2.13 4.80 29.06
N HIS A 109 1.39 5.91 28.98
CA HIS A 109 1.75 7.16 29.65
C HIS A 109 1.82 7.02 31.16
N ASN A 110 0.89 6.28 31.76
CA ASN A 110 0.90 5.92 33.17
C ASN A 110 2.18 5.14 33.55
N SER A 111 2.62 4.23 32.67
CA SER A 111 3.85 3.45 32.82
C SER A 111 5.11 4.30 32.66
N LEU A 112 5.11 5.27 31.75
CA LEU A 112 6.22 6.22 31.57
C LEU A 112 6.55 6.97 32.87
N HIS A 113 5.55 7.26 33.71
CA HIS A 113 5.76 7.92 35.00
C HIS A 113 6.09 6.98 36.16
N ARG A 114 5.74 5.69 36.06
CA ARG A 114 5.85 4.73 37.17
C ARG A 114 7.04 3.80 37.05
N VAL A 115 7.54 3.56 35.85
CA VAL A 115 8.69 2.69 35.61
C VAL A 115 9.96 3.56 35.50
N PRO A 116 10.96 3.41 36.38
CA PRO A 116 12.12 4.31 36.43
C PRO A 116 12.86 4.47 35.11
N PHE A 117 13.01 3.40 34.32
CA PHE A 117 13.67 3.47 33.01
C PHE A 117 12.85 4.27 31.99
N LEU A 118 11.54 4.02 31.93
CA LEU A 118 10.65 4.72 31.01
C LEU A 118 10.53 6.21 31.35
N TRP A 119 10.59 6.54 32.65
CA TRP A 119 10.63 7.93 33.10
C TRP A 119 11.83 8.69 32.55
N GLU A 120 12.99 8.05 32.42
CA GLU A 120 14.16 8.71 31.82
C GLU A 120 13.95 9.08 30.35
N LEU A 121 13.17 8.30 29.60
CA LEU A 121 12.80 8.63 28.22
C LEU A 121 11.84 9.82 28.19
N HIS A 122 10.90 9.83 29.13
CA HIS A 122 9.82 10.81 29.19
C HIS A 122 10.23 12.15 29.84
N LYS A 123 11.42 12.24 30.46
CA LYS A 123 11.99 13.50 30.96
C LYS A 123 12.18 14.55 29.86
N ALA A 124 12.40 14.16 28.61
CA ALA A 124 12.46 15.13 27.50
C ALA A 124 11.15 15.92 27.42
N HIS A 125 10.01 15.25 27.55
CA HIS A 125 8.69 15.85 27.60
C HIS A 125 8.46 16.73 28.82
N HIS A 126 8.88 16.25 29.99
CA HIS A 126 8.80 17.00 31.24
C HIS A 126 9.91 18.03 31.45
N SER A 127 10.77 18.26 30.45
CA SER A 127 11.86 19.25 30.56
C SER A 127 11.41 20.70 30.39
N VAL A 128 10.11 20.91 30.19
CA VAL A 128 9.48 22.24 30.09
C VAL A 128 9.60 23.00 31.41
N LYS A 129 10.04 24.25 31.33
CA LYS A 129 10.24 25.15 32.48
C LYS A 129 9.17 26.24 32.52
N ASP A 130 9.15 27.00 33.61
CA ASP A 130 8.24 28.13 33.78
C ASP A 130 8.38 29.13 32.61
N GLY A 131 7.26 29.46 31.97
CA GLY A 131 7.25 30.32 30.79
C GLY A 131 7.61 29.61 29.48
N GLU A 132 7.65 28.27 29.45
CA GLU A 132 7.92 27.49 28.24
C GLU A 132 6.77 26.57 27.80
N MET A 133 5.64 26.56 28.52
CA MET A 133 4.50 25.67 28.23
C MET A 133 3.59 26.23 27.14
N ASP A 134 3.82 25.81 25.91
CA ASP A 134 3.06 26.16 24.70
C ASP A 134 2.80 24.94 23.80
N TRP A 135 2.01 25.13 22.73
CA TRP A 135 1.54 24.06 21.85
C TRP A 135 2.65 23.14 21.30
N ILE A 136 3.86 23.67 21.06
CA ILE A 136 4.93 22.89 20.42
C ILE A 136 5.59 21.89 21.37
N VAL A 137 5.45 22.09 22.69
CA VAL A 137 5.92 21.16 23.71
C VAL A 137 5.31 19.76 23.52
N SER A 138 4.14 19.65 22.89
CA SER A 138 3.52 18.36 22.60
C SER A 138 4.37 17.43 21.73
N PHE A 139 5.40 17.95 21.04
CA PHE A 139 6.33 17.16 20.22
C PHE A 139 7.71 16.95 20.87
N ARG A 140 7.97 17.58 22.01
CA ARG A 140 9.21 17.40 22.77
C ARG A 140 9.15 16.06 23.51
N PHE A 141 9.61 14.98 22.89
CA PHE A 141 9.70 13.66 23.50
C PHE A 141 10.82 12.87 22.84
N SER A 142 11.34 11.87 23.53
CA SER A 142 12.41 11.02 22.98
C SER A 142 11.90 10.12 21.86
N TRP A 143 12.68 9.91 20.81
CA TRP A 143 12.36 8.94 19.75
C TRP A 143 12.18 7.50 20.28
N LEU A 144 12.85 7.14 21.38
CA LEU A 144 12.69 5.84 22.03
C LEU A 144 11.29 5.67 22.65
N GLU A 145 10.71 6.74 23.18
CA GLU A 145 9.34 6.76 23.68
C GLU A 145 8.34 6.47 22.56
N VAL A 146 8.60 6.97 21.34
CA VAL A 146 7.77 6.71 20.16
C VAL A 146 7.81 5.25 19.74
N ILE A 147 8.94 4.55 19.89
CA ILE A 147 9.00 3.11 19.60
C ILE A 147 8.04 2.35 20.52
N VAL A 148 8.05 2.66 21.82
CA VAL A 148 7.13 2.07 22.81
C VAL A 148 5.69 2.38 22.41
N TYR A 149 5.36 3.64 22.14
CA TYR A 149 4.01 4.02 21.71
C TYR A 149 3.60 3.33 20.43
N LYS A 150 4.35 3.45 19.33
CA LYS A 150 3.90 2.96 18.03
C LYS A 150 3.78 1.43 17.97
N SER A 151 4.66 0.71 18.66
CA SER A 151 4.64 -0.75 18.66
C SER A 151 3.42 -1.32 19.39
N VAL A 152 2.97 -0.66 20.46
CA VAL A 152 1.83 -1.10 21.27
C VAL A 152 0.50 -0.50 20.77
N LEU A 153 0.52 0.72 20.24
CA LEU A 153 -0.68 1.44 19.82
C LEU A 153 -1.20 1.03 18.45
N TYR A 154 -0.36 1.04 17.42
CA TYR A 154 -0.83 0.97 16.02
C TYR A 154 -0.70 -0.44 15.43
N LEU A 155 0.33 -1.19 15.84
CA LEU A 155 0.61 -2.51 15.29
C LEU A 155 -0.58 -3.49 15.46
N PRO A 156 -1.25 -3.57 16.63
CA PRO A 156 -2.41 -4.45 16.78
C PRO A 156 -3.58 -4.06 15.87
N LEU A 157 -3.81 -2.78 15.64
CA LEU A 157 -4.91 -2.32 14.79
C LEU A 157 -4.63 -2.59 13.31
N VAL A 158 -3.37 -2.46 12.88
CA VAL A 158 -2.95 -2.87 11.53
C VAL A 158 -3.18 -4.37 11.35
N PHE A 159 -2.80 -5.20 12.32
CA PHE A 159 -3.02 -6.65 12.29
C PHE A 159 -4.51 -7.06 12.32
N LEU A 160 -5.34 -6.24 12.95
CA LEU A 160 -6.81 -6.38 12.93
C LEU A 160 -7.45 -5.85 11.64
N GLY A 161 -6.68 -5.31 10.69
CA GLY A 161 -7.19 -4.85 9.39
C GLY A 161 -7.88 -3.50 9.42
N PHE A 162 -7.50 -2.60 10.35
CA PHE A 162 -7.99 -1.23 10.32
C PHE A 162 -7.48 -0.50 9.08
N ARG A 163 -8.40 0.18 8.40
CA ARG A 163 -8.14 1.04 7.26
C ARG A 163 -7.21 2.19 7.65
N TRP A 164 -6.30 2.53 6.73
CA TRP A 164 -5.33 3.61 6.95
C TRP A 164 -6.01 4.96 7.22
N GLU A 165 -7.20 5.21 6.66
CA GLU A 165 -7.96 6.45 6.89
C GLU A 165 -8.40 6.60 8.35
N ALA A 166 -8.76 5.50 9.03
CA ALA A 166 -9.14 5.53 10.43
C ALA A 166 -7.93 5.87 11.33
N LEU A 167 -6.79 5.25 11.04
CA LEU A 167 -5.53 5.51 11.76
C LEU A 167 -5.03 6.94 11.49
N MET A 168 -5.19 7.43 10.26
CA MET A 168 -4.84 8.80 9.87
C MET A 168 -5.72 9.82 10.60
N PHE A 169 -7.02 9.57 10.68
CA PHE A 169 -7.93 10.42 11.45
C PHE A 169 -7.50 10.50 12.91
N HIS A 170 -7.23 9.36 13.55
CA HIS A 170 -6.70 9.33 14.92
C HIS A 170 -5.42 10.16 15.06
N ALA A 171 -4.45 9.98 14.15
CA ALA A 171 -3.18 10.70 14.21
C ALA A 171 -3.37 12.22 14.12
N ILE A 172 -4.20 12.71 13.19
CA ILE A 172 -4.47 14.14 13.02
C ILE A 172 -5.25 14.69 14.23
N PHE A 173 -6.31 14.00 14.65
CA PHE A 173 -7.13 14.43 15.77
C PHE A 173 -6.37 14.42 17.10
N GLY A 174 -5.60 13.36 17.36
CA GLY A 174 -4.72 13.26 18.52
C GLY A 174 -3.65 14.34 18.53
N THR A 175 -3.10 14.71 17.37
CA THR A 175 -2.16 15.83 17.25
C THR A 175 -2.81 17.16 17.64
N LEU A 176 -4.03 17.42 17.16
CA LEU A 176 -4.79 18.61 17.52
C LEU A 176 -5.03 18.70 19.03
N ILE A 177 -5.52 17.62 19.65
CA ILE A 177 -5.77 17.61 21.10
C ILE A 177 -4.46 17.71 21.88
N GLY A 178 -3.40 17.00 21.46
CA GLY A 178 -2.08 17.09 22.08
C GLY A 178 -1.51 18.51 22.07
N HIS A 179 -1.62 19.23 20.95
CA HIS A 179 -1.23 20.64 20.88
C HIS A 179 -2.10 21.51 21.80
N LEU A 180 -3.43 21.31 21.80
CA LEU A 180 -4.34 22.04 22.67
C LEU A 180 -3.99 21.84 24.15
N ASN A 181 -3.69 20.61 24.57
CA ASN A 181 -3.33 20.27 25.94
C ASN A 181 -2.07 21.00 26.44
N HIS A 182 -1.10 21.27 25.57
CA HIS A 182 0.11 22.01 25.95
C HIS A 182 -0.02 23.52 25.74
N SER A 183 -1.08 23.95 25.07
CA SER A 183 -1.20 25.34 24.65
C SER A 183 -1.32 26.32 25.82
N ASN A 184 -0.89 27.55 25.59
CA ASN A 184 -1.10 28.68 26.49
C ASN A 184 -2.51 29.27 26.35
N LEU A 185 -3.55 28.43 26.34
CA LEU A 185 -4.96 28.83 26.25
C LEU A 185 -5.70 28.49 27.56
N ASP A 186 -6.63 29.34 27.99
CA ASP A 186 -7.40 29.14 29.24
C ASP A 186 -8.66 28.31 28.96
N LEU A 187 -8.47 27.04 28.60
CA LEU A 187 -9.57 26.13 28.29
C LEU A 187 -9.77 25.14 29.43
N GLY A 188 -10.94 25.20 30.08
CA GLY A 188 -11.35 24.25 31.11
C GLY A 188 -12.52 23.34 30.72
N HIS A 189 -13.06 23.50 29.50
CA HIS A 189 -14.14 22.72 28.87
C HIS A 189 -15.47 22.56 29.65
N GLY A 190 -15.63 23.14 30.84
CA GLY A 190 -16.88 23.06 31.60
C GLY A 190 -17.27 21.59 31.86
N PRO A 191 -18.51 21.16 31.58
CA PRO A 191 -18.92 19.76 31.69
C PRO A 191 -18.10 18.80 30.81
N TRP A 192 -17.56 19.26 29.67
CA TRP A 192 -16.78 18.40 28.77
C TRP A 192 -15.41 18.01 29.34
N ARG A 193 -14.98 18.59 30.47
CA ARG A 193 -13.74 18.19 31.17
C ARG A 193 -13.73 16.72 31.62
N TYR A 194 -14.89 16.08 31.69
CA TYR A 194 -15.03 14.65 32.02
C TYR A 194 -14.83 13.75 30.81
N VAL A 195 -14.78 14.32 29.60
CA VAL A 195 -14.64 13.58 28.35
C VAL A 195 -13.33 13.95 27.67
N LEU A 196 -13.08 15.24 27.43
CA LEU A 196 -11.90 15.72 26.71
C LEU A 196 -10.87 16.31 27.66
N ASN A 197 -9.60 16.03 27.39
CA ASN A 197 -8.50 16.71 28.07
C ASN A 197 -8.42 18.19 27.63
N SER A 198 -7.74 19.01 28.43
CA SER A 198 -7.66 20.45 28.26
C SER A 198 -6.33 21.00 28.78
N PRO A 199 -5.87 22.16 28.31
CA PRO A 199 -4.67 22.79 28.84
C PRO A 199 -4.70 23.09 30.35
N ARG A 200 -5.87 23.40 30.94
CA ARG A 200 -5.99 23.58 32.40
C ARG A 200 -5.79 22.28 33.19
N MET A 201 -6.14 21.14 32.61
CA MET A 201 -5.96 19.83 33.24
C MET A 201 -4.54 19.32 32.97
N HIS A 202 -4.10 19.30 31.71
CA HIS A 202 -2.82 18.74 31.32
C HIS A 202 -1.63 19.49 31.94
N ILE A 203 -1.70 20.80 32.18
CA ILE A 203 -0.57 21.52 32.82
C ILE A 203 -0.19 20.94 34.20
N TRP A 204 -1.15 20.37 34.94
CA TRP A 204 -0.89 19.70 36.22
C TRP A 204 -0.16 18.37 36.10
N HIS A 205 -0.11 17.81 34.89
CA HIS A 205 0.72 16.65 34.59
C HIS A 205 2.22 16.99 34.72
N HIS A 206 2.59 18.22 34.38
CA HIS A 206 3.97 18.73 34.41
C HIS A 206 4.36 19.43 35.72
N ASP A 207 3.61 19.17 36.80
CA ASP A 207 3.88 19.72 38.13
C ASP A 207 5.27 19.30 38.62
N TYR A 208 6.14 20.27 38.93
CA TYR A 208 7.52 20.02 39.37
C TYR A 208 7.60 19.15 40.64
N GLU A 209 6.60 19.27 41.52
CA GLU A 209 6.48 18.48 42.75
C GLU A 209 5.90 17.08 42.51
N GLY A 210 5.61 16.74 41.25
CA GLY A 210 5.16 15.42 40.82
C GLY A 210 6.18 14.33 41.13
N THR A 211 5.69 13.20 41.63
CA THR A 211 6.46 11.98 41.84
C THR A 211 5.77 10.82 41.13
N ALA A 212 6.44 9.68 40.98
CA ALA A 212 5.84 8.47 40.42
C ALA A 212 4.50 8.05 41.08
N LYS A 213 4.22 8.49 42.32
CA LYS A 213 2.96 8.23 43.03
C LYS A 213 1.94 9.37 42.96
N THR A 214 2.39 10.60 42.69
CA THR A 214 1.57 11.81 42.78
C THR A 214 1.32 12.49 41.43
N THR A 215 1.97 12.03 40.35
CA THR A 215 1.63 12.44 38.98
C THR A 215 0.22 12.00 38.61
N VAL A 216 -0.43 12.83 37.80
CA VAL A 216 -1.86 12.83 37.47
C VAL A 216 -2.05 13.19 35.99
N ASN A 217 -3.28 13.06 35.49
CA ASN A 217 -3.72 13.49 34.15
C ASN A 217 -2.91 12.86 33.00
N PHE A 218 -3.05 11.55 32.81
CA PHE A 218 -2.33 10.79 31.79
C PHE A 218 -3.08 10.71 30.44
N GLY A 219 -4.36 11.06 30.40
CA GLY A 219 -5.17 11.01 29.18
C GLY A 219 -4.64 12.01 28.16
N ILE A 220 -4.67 11.67 26.87
CA ILE A 220 -4.23 12.59 25.82
C ILE A 220 -5.45 13.19 25.14
N ILE A 221 -6.27 12.36 24.49
CA ILE A 221 -7.54 12.81 23.91
C ILE A 221 -8.60 12.85 25.00
N PHE A 222 -8.85 11.71 25.63
CA PHE A 222 -9.95 11.58 26.58
C PHE A 222 -9.47 11.69 28.03
N SER A 223 -10.00 12.67 28.76
CA SER A 223 -9.77 12.81 30.20
C SER A 223 -10.59 11.83 31.03
N CYS A 224 -11.59 11.17 30.44
CA CYS A 224 -12.47 10.25 31.14
C CYS A 224 -11.68 9.12 31.84
N TRP A 225 -10.57 8.66 31.26
CA TRP A 225 -9.70 7.67 31.86
C TRP A 225 -9.16 8.14 33.21
N ASP A 226 -8.70 9.38 33.31
CA ASP A 226 -8.18 9.92 34.57
C ASP A 226 -9.27 10.05 35.64
N TRP A 227 -10.50 10.35 35.25
CA TRP A 227 -11.63 10.36 36.19
C TRP A 227 -12.02 8.95 36.63
N ILE A 228 -12.07 7.99 35.71
CA ILE A 228 -12.42 6.59 35.97
C ILE A 228 -11.39 5.94 36.90
N PHE A 229 -10.10 6.17 36.65
CA PHE A 229 -9.01 5.54 37.40
C PHE A 229 -8.47 6.40 38.55
N GLY A 230 -9.11 7.53 38.86
CA GLY A 230 -8.78 8.35 40.03
C GLY A 230 -7.45 9.10 39.93
N THR A 231 -6.99 9.39 38.71
CA THR A 231 -5.76 10.16 38.42
C THR A 231 -6.04 11.58 37.94
N ALA A 232 -7.29 12.07 37.99
CA ALA A 232 -7.64 13.43 37.57
C ALA A 232 -7.31 14.50 38.63
N LYS A 233 -6.66 15.59 38.22
CA LYS A 233 -6.37 16.79 39.04
C LYS A 233 -6.58 18.05 38.20
N MET A 234 -7.49 18.93 38.63
CA MET A 234 -7.77 20.17 37.90
C MET A 234 -8.23 21.30 38.83
N PRO A 235 -7.38 21.76 39.76
CA PRO A 235 -7.68 22.93 40.58
C PRO A 235 -7.71 24.23 39.75
N PRO A 236 -8.23 25.34 40.29
CA PRO A 236 -8.46 26.57 39.53
C PRO A 236 -7.19 27.22 38.97
N ASN A 237 -6.08 27.13 39.71
CA ASN A 237 -4.79 27.72 39.37
C ASN A 237 -3.86 26.65 38.76
N PRO A 238 -2.90 27.04 37.90
CA PRO A 238 -1.85 26.13 37.44
C PRO A 238 -0.85 25.78 38.56
N PRO A 239 0.02 24.75 38.37
CA PRO A 239 1.15 24.50 39.25
C PRO A 239 2.03 25.74 39.41
N ALA A 240 2.68 25.85 40.58
CA ALA A 240 3.58 26.97 40.86
C ALA A 240 4.87 26.90 40.01
N HIS A 241 5.37 25.67 39.78
CA HIS A 241 6.56 25.39 39.01
C HIS A 241 6.33 24.20 38.10
N LEU A 242 6.87 24.27 36.89
CA LEU A 242 6.86 23.19 35.91
C LEU A 242 8.18 22.44 35.84
N GLY A 243 8.09 21.15 35.51
CA GLY A 243 9.24 20.33 35.16
C GLY A 243 9.40 19.13 36.09
N PHE A 244 10.63 18.84 36.48
CA PHE A 244 10.95 17.79 37.45
C PHE A 244 12.21 18.13 38.24
N LYS A 245 12.40 17.48 39.38
CA LYS A 245 13.60 17.66 40.20
C LYS A 245 14.90 17.42 39.42
N GLY A 246 15.70 18.47 39.23
CA GLY A 246 16.95 18.43 38.45
C GLY A 246 16.80 18.78 36.97
N VAL A 247 15.65 19.33 36.54
CA VAL A 247 15.43 19.81 35.17
C VAL A 247 16.41 20.91 34.74
N GLU A 248 17.02 21.60 35.70
CA GLU A 248 18.01 22.66 35.48
C GLU A 248 19.29 22.13 34.83
N THR A 249 19.64 20.87 35.09
CA THR A 249 20.83 20.21 34.52
C THR A 249 20.50 19.32 33.33
N PHE A 250 19.22 19.18 32.97
CA PHE A 250 18.78 18.42 31.81
C PHE A 250 19.15 19.15 30.50
N PRO A 251 19.53 18.43 29.44
CA PRO A 251 19.90 19.06 28.17
C PRO A 251 18.75 19.89 27.59
N ASP A 252 19.09 20.98 26.92
CA ASP A 252 18.13 21.96 26.38
C ASP A 252 18.09 22.00 24.84
N ASN A 253 18.77 21.06 24.18
CA ASN A 253 18.81 20.91 22.73
C ASN A 253 18.40 19.49 22.32
N PHE A 254 17.76 19.41 21.15
CA PHE A 254 17.25 18.19 20.52
C PHE A 254 18.24 17.03 20.58
N PHE A 255 19.40 17.13 19.92
CA PHE A 255 20.32 16.01 19.79
C PHE A 255 20.79 15.43 21.13
N SER A 256 21.03 16.27 22.13
CA SER A 256 21.41 15.80 23.46
C SER A 256 20.24 15.13 24.19
N GLN A 257 19.03 15.69 24.09
CA GLN A 257 17.83 15.14 24.73
C GLN A 257 17.49 13.74 24.19
N GLU A 258 17.65 13.53 22.88
CA GLU A 258 17.33 12.27 22.20
C GLU A 258 18.19 11.07 22.63
N ILE A 259 19.36 11.33 23.23
CA ILE A 259 20.27 10.31 23.74
C ILE A 259 20.50 10.42 25.25
N TRP A 260 19.63 11.11 25.98
CA TRP A 260 19.77 11.33 27.43
C TRP A 260 20.11 10.06 28.24
N PRO A 261 19.48 8.89 28.01
CA PRO A 261 19.83 7.68 28.75
C PRO A 261 21.30 7.26 28.62
N LEU A 262 21.93 7.52 27.47
CA LEU A 262 23.35 7.22 27.24
C LEU A 262 24.26 8.16 28.05
N GLN A 263 23.85 9.42 28.25
CA GLN A 263 24.62 10.38 29.04
C GLN A 263 24.82 9.91 30.48
N ARG A 264 23.82 9.20 31.02
CA ARG A 264 23.87 8.64 32.37
C ARG A 264 24.93 7.55 32.55
N LEU A 265 25.37 6.91 31.47
CA LEU A 265 26.43 5.90 31.51
C LEU A 265 27.82 6.54 31.65
N ALA A 266 27.97 7.84 31.36
CA ALA A 266 29.22 8.58 31.47
C ALA A 266 29.02 9.91 32.23
N PRO A 267 28.71 9.86 33.53
CA PRO A 267 28.35 11.04 34.32
C PRO A 267 29.48 12.08 34.47
N GLY A 268 30.73 11.71 34.17
CA GLY A 268 31.88 12.63 34.17
C GLY A 268 31.99 13.54 32.93
N VAL A 269 31.15 13.36 31.92
CA VAL A 269 31.15 14.19 30.70
C VAL A 269 30.02 15.22 30.77
N HIS A 270 30.36 16.47 31.08
CA HIS A 270 29.41 17.58 31.22
C HIS A 270 29.24 18.45 29.96
N SER A 271 29.90 18.10 28.86
CA SER A 271 29.87 18.92 27.63
C SER A 271 28.62 18.64 26.79
N THR A 272 27.73 19.63 26.71
CA THR A 272 26.55 19.59 25.83
C THR A 272 26.92 19.44 24.36
N ILE A 273 28.08 20.00 23.93
CA ILE A 273 28.55 19.87 22.54
C ILE A 273 28.90 18.41 22.23
N VAL A 274 29.61 17.73 23.14
CA VAL A 274 29.98 16.32 22.95
C VAL A 274 28.72 15.46 22.80
N TRP A 275 27.75 15.62 23.70
CA TRP A 275 26.50 14.86 23.62
C TRP A 275 25.65 15.23 22.39
N SER A 276 25.65 16.48 21.95
CA SER A 276 24.96 16.88 20.72
C SER A 276 25.57 16.21 19.49
N VAL A 277 26.90 16.14 19.40
CA VAL A 277 27.60 15.45 18.31
C VAL A 277 27.30 13.95 18.32
N ILE A 278 27.37 13.31 19.49
CA ILE A 278 27.02 11.89 19.62
C ILE A 278 25.56 11.65 19.22
N GLY A 279 24.63 12.50 19.67
CA GLY A 279 23.23 12.40 19.31
C GLY A 279 23.00 12.51 17.81
N ALA A 280 23.61 13.51 17.16
CA ALA A 280 23.56 13.66 15.71
C ALA A 280 24.12 12.43 14.98
N LEU A 281 25.23 11.86 15.46
CA LEU A 281 25.82 10.65 14.88
C LEU A 281 24.93 9.42 15.04
N VAL A 282 24.29 9.24 16.21
CA VAL A 282 23.34 8.14 16.44
C VAL A 282 22.16 8.25 15.47
N MET A 283 21.61 9.45 15.29
CA MET A 283 20.49 9.67 14.37
C MET A 283 20.90 9.50 12.91
N ALA A 284 22.09 9.99 12.52
CA ALA A 284 22.63 9.78 11.18
C ALA A 284 22.89 8.29 10.90
N ALA A 285 23.40 7.54 11.88
CA ALA A 285 23.61 6.10 11.77
C ALA A 285 22.28 5.35 11.66
N ALA A 286 21.28 5.68 12.48
CA ALA A 286 19.94 5.10 12.37
C ALA A 286 19.32 5.40 10.99
N TRP A 287 19.44 6.64 10.52
CA TRP A 287 18.98 7.05 9.19
C TRP A 287 19.67 6.26 8.09
N TYR A 288 20.99 6.10 8.15
CA TYR A 288 21.75 5.26 7.22
C TYR A 288 21.31 3.79 7.30
N LEU A 289 21.10 3.25 8.50
CA LEU A 289 20.69 1.85 8.66
C LEU A 289 19.23 1.60 8.27
N ARG A 290 18.40 2.62 8.05
CA ARG A 290 16.98 2.43 7.71
C ARG A 290 16.77 1.66 6.40
N GLU A 291 17.77 1.68 5.53
CA GLU A 291 17.80 0.98 4.24
C GLU A 291 19.13 0.19 4.14
N PRO A 292 19.13 -1.00 3.52
CA PRO A 292 20.35 -1.77 3.36
C PRO A 292 21.22 -1.11 2.27
N HIS A 293 22.28 -0.41 2.67
CA HIS A 293 23.17 0.33 1.74
C HIS A 293 24.34 -0.50 1.19
N THR A 294 24.68 -1.64 1.80
CA THR A 294 25.89 -2.42 1.46
C THR A 294 25.63 -3.87 1.05
N LEU A 295 24.37 -4.31 1.09
CA LEU A 295 23.92 -5.60 0.58
C LEU A 295 22.64 -5.32 -0.21
N ARG A 296 22.81 -5.03 -1.50
CA ARG A 296 21.73 -5.26 -2.46
C ARG A 296 21.91 -6.71 -2.86
N PRO A 297 21.30 -7.71 -2.17
CA PRO A 297 21.39 -9.07 -2.63
C PRO A 297 20.99 -9.07 -4.10
N GLU A 298 21.83 -9.57 -4.97
CA GLU A 298 21.47 -9.66 -6.37
C GLU A 298 20.40 -10.75 -6.51
N THR A 299 19.45 -10.57 -7.41
CA THR A 299 18.55 -11.66 -7.77
C THR A 299 19.40 -12.80 -8.32
N PRO A 300 19.10 -14.06 -7.96
CA PRO A 300 19.73 -15.19 -8.61
C PRO A 300 19.64 -15.05 -10.13
N MET A 301 20.70 -15.45 -10.84
CA MET A 301 20.80 -15.50 -12.32
C MET A 301 21.16 -14.17 -13.01
N LEU A 302 20.38 -13.10 -12.84
CA LEU A 302 20.49 -11.90 -13.68
C LEU A 302 21.26 -10.74 -13.06
N GLY A 303 21.67 -10.86 -11.79
CA GLY A 303 22.50 -9.83 -11.16
C GLY A 303 21.77 -8.52 -10.85
N GLU A 304 20.44 -8.47 -11.03
CA GLU A 304 19.65 -7.29 -10.71
C GLU A 304 19.60 -7.05 -9.20
N VAL A 305 19.43 -5.79 -8.82
CA VAL A 305 19.23 -5.43 -7.42
C VAL A 305 17.94 -6.07 -6.92
N ALA A 306 18.01 -6.95 -5.92
CA ALA A 306 16.79 -7.51 -5.33
C ALA A 306 15.96 -6.40 -4.68
N ALA A 307 14.66 -6.45 -4.88
CA ALA A 307 13.72 -5.54 -4.24
C ALA A 307 13.68 -5.77 -2.72
N ALA A 308 13.38 -4.71 -1.97
CA ALA A 308 13.16 -4.79 -0.52
C ALA A 308 11.95 -5.68 -0.16
N SER A 309 10.99 -5.84 -1.07
CA SER A 309 9.80 -6.68 -0.89
C SER A 309 10.02 -8.16 -1.26
N GLN A 310 11.15 -8.76 -0.89
CA GLN A 310 11.37 -10.19 -1.11
C GLN A 310 10.28 -11.02 -0.42
N PRO A 311 9.89 -12.19 -0.98
CA PRO A 311 9.03 -13.10 -0.26
C PRO A 311 9.69 -13.55 1.04
N THR A 312 8.89 -13.65 2.10
CA THR A 312 9.34 -14.09 3.43
C THR A 312 8.78 -15.48 3.73
N GLY A 313 9.57 -16.34 4.35
CA GLY A 313 9.10 -17.63 4.90
C GLY A 313 8.98 -18.80 3.92
N VAL A 314 8.97 -18.57 2.61
CA VAL A 314 8.99 -19.64 1.58
C VAL A 314 10.20 -19.44 0.69
N PHE A 315 10.96 -20.52 0.48
CA PHE A 315 12.07 -20.55 -0.48
C PHE A 315 11.70 -21.49 -1.63
N PRO A 316 12.09 -21.16 -2.86
CA PRO A 316 11.85 -22.04 -3.98
C PRO A 316 12.69 -23.31 -3.79
N ALA A 317 12.26 -24.42 -4.38
CA ALA A 317 13.02 -25.66 -4.34
C ALA A 317 14.46 -25.43 -4.82
N MET A 318 15.45 -26.18 -4.30
CA MET A 318 16.87 -26.00 -4.68
C MET A 318 17.12 -26.10 -6.20
N ASN A 319 16.27 -26.85 -6.90
CA ASN A 319 16.34 -27.03 -8.35
C ASN A 319 15.30 -26.16 -9.09
N ALA A 320 14.71 -25.13 -8.48
CA ALA A 320 13.63 -24.38 -9.11
C ALA A 320 14.06 -23.61 -10.36
N TYR A 321 15.34 -23.23 -10.45
CA TYR A 321 15.93 -22.56 -11.61
C TYR A 321 16.80 -23.53 -12.42
N SER A 322 16.95 -23.25 -13.71
CA SER A 322 17.89 -23.97 -14.56
C SER A 322 19.34 -23.57 -14.25
N PRO A 323 20.31 -24.49 -14.35
CA PRO A 323 21.71 -24.20 -14.00
C PRO A 323 22.45 -23.36 -15.04
N SER A 324 21.86 -23.13 -16.23
CA SER A 324 22.45 -22.29 -17.28
C SER A 324 21.38 -21.72 -18.22
N PRO A 325 21.65 -20.62 -18.93
CA PRO A 325 20.76 -20.08 -19.96
C PRO A 325 20.35 -21.09 -21.04
N LYS A 326 21.26 -22.00 -21.41
CA LYS A 326 20.96 -23.05 -22.42
C LYS A 326 19.95 -24.08 -21.92
N GLU A 327 20.03 -24.44 -20.64
CA GLU A 327 19.04 -25.34 -20.02
C GLU A 327 17.71 -24.60 -19.78
N ALA A 328 17.77 -23.31 -19.46
CA ALA A 328 16.58 -22.46 -19.37
C ALA A 328 15.86 -22.35 -20.72
N GLU A 329 16.60 -22.22 -21.84
CA GLU A 329 16.05 -22.21 -23.19
C GLU A 329 15.27 -23.49 -23.51
N LYS A 330 15.85 -24.65 -23.15
CA LYS A 330 15.17 -25.95 -23.30
C LYS A 330 13.93 -26.06 -22.42
N ALA A 331 13.95 -25.46 -21.23
CA ALA A 331 12.82 -25.51 -20.31
C ALA A 331 11.56 -24.83 -20.86
N MET A 332 11.69 -23.88 -21.79
CA MET A 332 10.54 -23.24 -22.43
C MET A 332 9.69 -24.21 -23.27
N ALA A 333 10.24 -25.35 -23.71
CA ALA A 333 9.45 -26.39 -24.38
C ALA A 333 8.41 -27.05 -23.46
N HIS A 334 8.50 -26.83 -22.14
CA HIS A 334 7.53 -27.31 -21.14
C HIS A 334 6.47 -26.27 -20.77
N PHE A 335 6.47 -25.09 -21.41
CA PHE A 335 5.42 -24.10 -21.17
C PHE A 335 4.04 -24.66 -21.55
N GLY A 336 3.10 -24.55 -20.63
CA GLY A 336 1.74 -25.06 -20.81
C GLY A 336 1.53 -26.52 -20.37
N ASP A 337 2.58 -27.25 -19.98
CA ASP A 337 2.43 -28.65 -19.50
C ASP A 337 1.49 -28.73 -18.30
N ARG A 338 1.61 -27.80 -17.35
CA ARG A 338 0.70 -27.72 -16.20
C ARG A 338 -0.73 -27.41 -16.61
N ALA A 339 -0.92 -26.47 -17.55
CA ALA A 339 -2.24 -26.12 -18.05
C ALA A 339 -2.90 -27.31 -18.77
N ARG A 340 -2.13 -28.04 -19.58
CA ARG A 340 -2.56 -29.27 -20.25
C ARG A 340 -2.95 -30.35 -19.24
N ALA A 341 -2.18 -30.52 -18.17
CA ALA A 341 -2.49 -31.47 -17.10
C ALA A 341 -3.75 -31.09 -16.31
N ASP A 342 -4.02 -29.80 -16.13
CA ASP A 342 -5.23 -29.29 -15.50
C ASP A 342 -6.46 -29.33 -16.44
N GLY A 343 -6.26 -29.66 -17.73
CA GLY A 343 -7.32 -29.94 -18.71
C GLY A 343 -7.74 -28.76 -19.60
N TYR A 344 -6.97 -27.67 -19.62
CA TYR A 344 -7.24 -26.55 -20.53
C TYR A 344 -7.01 -26.96 -21.99
N ARG A 345 -7.83 -26.41 -22.90
CA ARG A 345 -7.78 -26.74 -24.33
C ARG A 345 -6.78 -25.90 -25.12
N GLU A 346 -6.42 -24.71 -24.64
CA GLU A 346 -5.42 -23.81 -25.26
C GLU A 346 -4.20 -23.56 -24.35
N PRO A 347 -3.51 -24.62 -23.89
CA PRO A 347 -2.49 -24.53 -22.84
C PRO A 347 -1.23 -23.77 -23.26
N ASP A 348 -0.98 -23.63 -24.56
CA ASP A 348 0.26 -23.04 -25.09
C ASP A 348 0.36 -21.52 -24.82
N SER A 349 -0.78 -20.88 -24.50
CA SER A 349 -0.87 -19.47 -24.08
C SER A 349 -0.78 -19.28 -22.56
N MET A 350 -0.56 -20.36 -21.79
CA MET A 350 -0.40 -20.31 -20.33
C MET A 350 1.00 -20.75 -19.91
N VAL A 351 1.53 -20.12 -18.85
CA VAL A 351 2.77 -20.55 -18.18
C VAL A 351 2.52 -20.57 -16.69
N SER A 352 2.92 -21.64 -16.01
CA SER A 352 2.89 -21.72 -14.55
C SER A 352 4.17 -21.15 -13.92
N VAL A 353 4.10 -20.76 -12.63
CA VAL A 353 5.27 -20.26 -11.89
C VAL A 353 6.48 -21.21 -11.94
N PRO A 354 6.33 -22.53 -11.71
CA PRO A 354 7.47 -23.46 -11.81
C PRO A 354 8.07 -23.54 -13.22
N GLU A 355 7.24 -23.47 -14.26
CA GLU A 355 7.70 -23.47 -15.67
C GLU A 355 8.50 -22.20 -15.97
N LEU A 356 7.98 -21.02 -15.63
CA LEU A 356 8.69 -19.75 -15.84
C LEU A 356 9.99 -19.71 -15.04
N ALA A 357 9.98 -20.16 -13.79
CA ALA A 357 11.18 -20.20 -12.95
C ALA A 357 12.29 -21.07 -13.57
N LYS A 358 11.93 -22.20 -14.20
CA LYS A 358 12.88 -23.04 -14.93
C LYS A 358 13.44 -22.38 -16.19
N ALA A 359 12.64 -21.58 -16.87
CA ALA A 359 13.04 -20.84 -18.06
C ALA A 359 13.73 -19.50 -17.77
N LEU A 360 13.77 -19.05 -16.52
CA LEU A 360 14.35 -17.78 -16.14
C LEU A 360 15.84 -17.72 -16.53
N GLY A 361 16.21 -16.68 -17.27
CA GLY A 361 17.57 -16.50 -17.82
C GLY A 361 17.81 -17.15 -19.19
N ALA A 362 16.79 -17.74 -19.83
CA ALA A 362 16.83 -18.08 -21.25
C ALA A 362 17.05 -16.82 -22.11
N TYR A 363 17.75 -16.97 -23.25
CA TYR A 363 18.15 -15.81 -24.06
C TYR A 363 16.96 -15.23 -24.83
N SER A 364 16.07 -16.08 -25.33
CA SER A 364 14.88 -15.65 -26.08
C SER A 364 13.67 -15.36 -25.20
N LEU A 365 13.77 -15.52 -23.87
CA LEU A 365 12.66 -15.24 -22.96
C LEU A 365 12.52 -13.74 -22.70
N VAL A 366 11.31 -13.21 -22.95
CA VAL A 366 10.94 -11.85 -22.61
C VAL A 366 9.73 -11.86 -21.69
N ALA A 367 9.96 -11.57 -20.40
CA ALA A 367 8.88 -11.34 -19.45
C ALA A 367 8.44 -9.88 -19.49
N LEU A 368 7.15 -9.62 -19.68
CA LEU A 368 6.57 -8.28 -19.68
C LEU A 368 5.65 -8.10 -18.46
N ASP A 369 6.00 -7.16 -17.60
CA ASP A 369 5.21 -6.78 -16.43
C ASP A 369 4.22 -5.68 -16.82
N VAL A 370 2.92 -5.97 -16.74
CA VAL A 370 1.86 -5.08 -17.24
C VAL A 370 1.32 -4.11 -16.16
N ARG A 371 2.13 -3.80 -15.13
CA ARG A 371 1.74 -2.96 -13.98
C ARG A 371 2.24 -1.50 -14.07
N PRO A 372 1.68 -0.57 -13.26
CA PRO A 372 2.19 0.79 -13.14
C PRO A 372 3.66 0.84 -12.67
N GLU A 373 4.33 1.96 -12.98
CA GLU A 373 5.76 2.18 -12.72
C GLU A 373 6.15 1.96 -11.28
N GLU A 374 5.38 2.55 -10.38
CA GLU A 374 5.65 2.54 -8.95
C GLU A 374 5.59 1.12 -8.39
N ARG A 375 4.75 0.25 -8.98
CA ARG A 375 4.65 -1.16 -8.57
C ARG A 375 5.73 -2.03 -9.16
N PHE A 376 6.17 -1.72 -10.38
CA PHE A 376 7.30 -2.40 -11.01
C PHE A 376 8.59 -2.12 -10.23
N GLU A 377 8.88 -0.85 -9.94
CA GLU A 377 10.08 -0.43 -9.20
C GLU A 377 10.17 -1.04 -7.80
N LEU A 378 9.03 -1.18 -7.13
CA LEU A 378 8.97 -1.81 -5.81
C LEU A 378 9.32 -3.30 -5.83
N GLY A 379 9.09 -4.00 -6.93
CA GLY A 379 9.40 -5.42 -7.05
C GLY A 379 8.76 -6.09 -8.27
N HIS A 380 9.57 -6.69 -9.13
CA HIS A 380 9.18 -7.41 -10.35
C HIS A 380 9.93 -8.75 -10.48
N ILE A 381 9.47 -9.63 -11.37
CA ILE A 381 10.19 -10.87 -11.72
C ILE A 381 11.55 -10.47 -12.35
N PRO A 382 12.67 -11.10 -11.97
CA PRO A 382 13.98 -10.76 -12.54
C PRO A 382 13.98 -10.83 -14.08
N GLY A 383 14.55 -9.82 -14.73
CA GLY A 383 14.64 -9.69 -16.19
C GLY A 383 13.35 -9.22 -16.86
N ALA A 384 12.30 -8.96 -16.09
CA ALA A 384 11.06 -8.43 -16.62
C ALA A 384 11.24 -7.00 -17.12
N ARG A 385 10.49 -6.66 -18.17
CA ARG A 385 10.44 -5.33 -18.74
C ARG A 385 9.05 -4.78 -18.54
N ARG A 386 8.94 -3.55 -18.04
CA ARG A 386 7.63 -2.95 -17.77
C ARG A 386 6.91 -2.60 -19.07
N VAL A 387 5.61 -2.86 -19.14
CA VAL A 387 4.64 -2.31 -20.09
C VAL A 387 3.45 -1.78 -19.28
N TYR A 388 2.80 -0.69 -19.67
CA TYR A 388 1.53 -0.33 -19.05
C TYR A 388 0.46 0.07 -20.07
N ARG A 389 -0.78 0.21 -19.60
CA ARG A 389 -1.97 0.44 -20.43
C ARG A 389 -1.78 1.59 -21.45
N GLY A 390 -1.12 2.67 -21.05
CA GLY A 390 -0.85 3.81 -21.94
C GLY A 390 0.06 3.48 -23.13
N ASP A 391 0.86 2.42 -23.02
CA ASP A 391 1.81 2.02 -24.06
C ASP A 391 1.13 1.30 -25.24
N TYR A 392 0.06 0.54 -24.97
CA TYR A 392 -0.60 -0.31 -25.97
C TYR A 392 -2.07 0.05 -26.24
N SER A 393 -2.65 0.98 -25.47
CA SER A 393 -4.03 1.47 -25.66
C SER A 393 -4.08 2.99 -25.78
N SER A 394 -5.02 3.50 -26.58
CA SER A 394 -5.29 4.92 -26.76
C SER A 394 -6.08 5.54 -25.60
N SER A 395 -5.80 6.80 -25.32
CA SER A 395 -6.61 7.65 -24.43
C SER A 395 -7.68 8.46 -25.16
N ASP A 396 -7.62 8.52 -26.49
CA ASP A 396 -8.31 9.52 -27.29
C ASP A 396 -9.68 9.02 -27.77
N GLU A 397 -10.68 9.90 -27.69
CA GLU A 397 -12.09 9.69 -28.06
C GLU A 397 -12.83 8.56 -27.29
N ILE A 398 -12.32 7.32 -27.39
CA ILE A 398 -12.80 6.12 -26.70
C ILE A 398 -11.61 5.54 -25.90
N PRO A 399 -11.57 5.77 -24.58
CA PRO A 399 -10.48 5.29 -23.74
C PRO A 399 -10.36 3.76 -23.74
N GLY A 400 -9.15 3.25 -24.02
CA GLY A 400 -8.80 1.84 -23.90
C GLY A 400 -8.71 1.07 -25.23
N LEU A 401 -9.07 1.67 -26.35
CA LEU A 401 -8.91 1.05 -27.68
C LEU A 401 -7.45 0.67 -27.93
N SER A 402 -7.22 -0.49 -28.54
CA SER A 402 -5.88 -0.94 -28.93
C SER A 402 -5.19 0.06 -29.86
N ARG A 403 -3.87 0.20 -29.70
CA ARG A 403 -3.03 0.95 -30.65
C ARG A 403 -2.86 0.22 -31.98
N SER A 404 -2.37 0.95 -32.98
CA SER A 404 -2.13 0.40 -34.32
C SER A 404 -1.04 -0.68 -34.33
N ALA A 405 -1.04 -1.51 -35.37
CA ALA A 405 -0.03 -2.57 -35.53
C ALA A 405 1.41 -2.03 -35.50
N ASP A 406 1.68 -0.92 -36.17
CA ASP A 406 2.99 -0.28 -36.20
C ASP A 406 3.43 0.22 -34.81
N GLU A 407 2.49 0.73 -34.00
CA GLU A 407 2.78 1.16 -32.63
C GLU A 407 3.06 -0.03 -31.71
N LEU A 408 2.31 -1.13 -31.87
CA LEU A 408 2.50 -2.35 -31.08
C LEU A 408 3.81 -3.08 -31.46
N GLU A 409 4.17 -3.11 -32.75
CA GLU A 409 5.49 -3.62 -33.19
C GLU A 409 6.60 -2.79 -32.54
N ARG A 410 6.53 -1.46 -32.65
CA ARG A 410 7.53 -0.56 -32.03
C ARG A 410 7.61 -0.78 -30.53
N LEU A 411 6.47 -0.87 -29.84
CA LEU A 411 6.42 -1.15 -28.40
C LEU A 411 7.18 -2.43 -28.04
N LEU A 412 6.93 -3.53 -28.74
CA LEU A 412 7.60 -4.80 -28.47
C LEU A 412 9.10 -4.72 -28.76
N ARG A 413 9.49 -4.08 -29.89
CA ARG A 413 10.90 -3.86 -30.23
C ARG A 413 11.60 -3.02 -29.18
N ASP A 414 11.02 -1.93 -28.72
CA ASP A 414 11.59 -1.07 -27.67
C ASP A 414 11.77 -1.82 -26.34
N ARG A 415 10.99 -2.89 -26.13
CA ARG A 415 11.15 -3.83 -25.01
C ARG A 415 12.02 -5.03 -25.39
N GLY A 416 12.89 -4.91 -26.39
CA GLY A 416 13.87 -5.93 -26.76
C GLY A 416 13.26 -7.27 -27.17
N VAL A 417 12.07 -7.27 -27.78
CA VAL A 417 11.46 -8.46 -28.37
C VAL A 417 11.98 -8.65 -29.80
N ASP A 418 12.54 -9.83 -30.04
CA ASP A 418 13.03 -10.30 -31.33
C ASP A 418 12.03 -11.29 -31.97
N ARG A 419 12.27 -11.67 -33.23
CA ARG A 419 11.38 -12.58 -33.98
C ARG A 419 11.24 -13.99 -33.39
N ASP A 420 12.28 -14.47 -32.71
CA ASP A 420 12.32 -15.78 -32.06
C ASP A 420 12.04 -15.71 -30.55
N SER A 421 11.70 -14.52 -30.03
CA SER A 421 11.42 -14.33 -28.62
C SER A 421 10.16 -15.08 -28.17
N THR A 422 10.27 -15.74 -27.02
CA THR A 422 9.13 -16.26 -26.27
C THR A 422 8.68 -15.22 -25.25
N VAL A 423 7.50 -14.64 -25.45
CA VAL A 423 6.98 -13.55 -24.60
C VAL A 423 5.99 -14.07 -23.55
N VAL A 424 6.23 -13.74 -22.28
CA VAL A 424 5.35 -14.07 -21.14
C VAL A 424 4.87 -12.78 -20.48
N LEU A 425 3.56 -12.60 -20.38
CA LEU A 425 2.91 -11.44 -19.79
C LEU A 425 2.48 -11.77 -18.37
N TYR A 426 2.64 -10.82 -17.44
CA TYR A 426 2.14 -11.00 -16.08
C TYR A 426 1.78 -9.67 -15.41
N GLY A 427 1.03 -9.77 -14.32
CA GLY A 427 0.66 -8.65 -13.46
C GLY A 427 0.53 -9.12 -12.02
N ASP A 428 -0.22 -8.38 -11.21
CA ASP A 428 -0.48 -8.68 -9.80
C ASP A 428 -1.96 -8.99 -9.57
N GLY A 429 -2.50 -9.94 -10.33
CA GLY A 429 -3.89 -10.41 -10.20
C GLY A 429 -4.93 -9.51 -10.86
N GLY A 430 -4.51 -8.44 -11.55
CA GLY A 430 -5.38 -7.61 -12.38
C GLY A 430 -5.60 -8.16 -13.81
N PRO A 431 -6.55 -7.60 -14.57
CA PRO A 431 -6.90 -8.06 -15.92
C PRO A 431 -5.91 -7.64 -17.02
N GLU A 432 -4.94 -6.77 -16.72
CA GLU A 432 -4.01 -6.15 -17.69
C GLU A 432 -3.21 -7.15 -18.54
N PRO A 433 -2.68 -8.27 -18.00
CA PRO A 433 -1.94 -9.24 -18.80
C PRO A 433 -2.83 -9.90 -19.86
N TYR A 434 -4.07 -10.26 -19.50
CA TYR A 434 -5.05 -10.81 -20.45
C TYR A 434 -5.42 -9.79 -21.52
N ARG A 435 -5.54 -8.51 -21.15
CA ARG A 435 -5.78 -7.43 -22.10
C ARG A 435 -4.65 -7.27 -23.10
N LEU A 436 -3.39 -7.24 -22.64
CA LEU A 436 -2.25 -7.12 -23.54
C LEU A 436 -2.12 -8.37 -24.43
N TRP A 437 -2.30 -9.58 -23.87
CA TRP A 437 -2.34 -10.83 -24.64
C TRP A 437 -3.38 -10.75 -25.76
N TRP A 438 -4.62 -10.36 -25.42
CA TRP A 438 -5.70 -10.22 -26.40
C TRP A 438 -5.34 -9.21 -27.49
N THR A 439 -4.76 -8.08 -27.10
CA THR A 439 -4.37 -7.00 -28.02
C THR A 439 -3.31 -7.48 -29.02
N LEU A 440 -2.25 -8.14 -28.55
CA LEU A 440 -1.16 -8.61 -29.40
C LEU A 440 -1.61 -9.72 -30.34
N LYS A 441 -2.39 -10.69 -29.82
CA LYS A 441 -2.98 -11.75 -30.64
C LYS A 441 -3.90 -11.19 -31.72
N THR A 442 -4.82 -10.31 -31.32
CA THR A 442 -5.91 -9.82 -32.18
C THR A 442 -5.44 -8.81 -33.22
N VAL A 443 -4.59 -7.86 -32.84
CA VAL A 443 -4.23 -6.71 -33.70
C VAL A 443 -3.04 -7.03 -34.61
N ILE A 444 -2.07 -7.80 -34.13
CA ILE A 444 -0.83 -8.07 -34.86
C ILE A 444 -0.53 -9.56 -35.05
N GLY A 445 -1.43 -10.46 -34.63
CA GLY A 445 -1.24 -11.90 -34.78
C GLY A 445 -0.05 -12.45 -34.00
N PHE A 446 0.36 -11.78 -32.92
CA PHE A 446 1.53 -12.15 -32.15
C PHE A 446 1.14 -12.94 -30.91
N GLU A 447 1.52 -14.21 -30.90
CA GLU A 447 1.22 -15.15 -29.81
C GLU A 447 2.12 -14.89 -28.62
N THR A 448 1.50 -14.60 -27.47
CA THR A 448 2.17 -14.46 -26.19
C THR A 448 1.56 -15.41 -25.18
N ARG A 449 2.21 -15.56 -24.02
CA ARG A 449 1.71 -16.39 -22.94
C ARG A 449 1.38 -15.56 -21.72
N VAL A 450 0.49 -16.02 -20.85
CA VAL A 450 0.16 -15.37 -19.58
C VAL A 450 0.67 -16.23 -18.42
N LEU A 451 1.37 -15.60 -17.47
CA LEU A 451 1.78 -16.26 -16.22
C LEU A 451 0.57 -16.45 -15.31
N ASP A 452 0.14 -17.70 -15.13
CA ASP A 452 -1.00 -18.06 -14.28
C ASP A 452 -0.69 -17.75 -12.81
N GLY A 453 -1.54 -16.92 -12.19
CA GLY A 453 -1.37 -16.41 -10.82
C GLY A 453 -0.41 -15.22 -10.66
N GLY A 454 0.31 -14.84 -11.72
CA GLY A 454 1.11 -13.62 -11.77
C GLY A 454 2.18 -13.49 -10.67
N LEU A 455 2.48 -12.24 -10.30
CA LEU A 455 3.50 -11.93 -9.30
C LEU A 455 3.12 -12.41 -7.90
N GLN A 456 1.83 -12.44 -7.53
CA GLN A 456 1.44 -12.99 -6.23
C GLN A 456 1.85 -14.46 -6.11
N SER A 457 1.53 -15.29 -7.11
CA SER A 457 1.91 -16.70 -7.07
C SER A 457 3.42 -16.91 -7.17
N TRP A 458 4.14 -16.05 -7.92
CA TRP A 458 5.61 -16.04 -7.94
C TRP A 458 6.18 -15.81 -6.54
N LYS A 459 5.69 -14.79 -5.84
CA LYS A 459 6.10 -14.47 -4.46
C LYS A 459 5.67 -15.56 -3.48
N ALA A 460 4.45 -16.08 -3.59
CA ALA A 460 3.94 -17.15 -2.73
C ALA A 460 4.77 -18.44 -2.84
N ALA A 461 5.35 -18.70 -4.01
CA ALA A 461 6.29 -19.81 -4.24
C ALA A 461 7.73 -19.51 -3.76
N GLY A 462 7.97 -18.34 -3.16
CA GLY A 462 9.25 -17.96 -2.57
C GLY A 462 10.27 -17.38 -3.54
N HIS A 463 9.91 -17.19 -4.81
CA HIS A 463 10.87 -16.74 -5.82
C HIS A 463 11.30 -15.29 -5.63
N HIS A 464 12.59 -15.03 -5.85
CA HIS A 464 13.17 -13.70 -5.71
C HIS A 464 12.56 -12.70 -6.69
N VAL A 465 12.56 -11.43 -6.29
CA VAL A 465 12.10 -10.30 -7.13
C VAL A 465 13.19 -9.25 -7.29
N ALA A 466 13.35 -8.69 -8.49
CA ALA A 466 14.19 -7.53 -8.76
C ALA A 466 13.45 -6.23 -8.38
N GLY A 467 14.19 -5.16 -8.09
CA GLY A 467 13.63 -3.83 -7.85
C GLY A 467 14.34 -2.75 -8.67
N GLY A 468 13.76 -1.56 -8.72
CA GLY A 468 14.23 -0.44 -9.56
C GLY A 468 13.71 -0.49 -11.00
N ASP A 469 14.41 0.19 -11.89
CA ASP A 469 13.93 0.52 -13.25
C ASP A 469 13.96 -0.66 -14.25
N GLY A 470 14.45 -1.83 -13.80
CA GLY A 470 14.64 -3.02 -14.64
C GLY A 470 15.92 -2.98 -15.47
N LEU A 471 16.09 -3.95 -16.37
CA LEU A 471 17.24 -4.02 -17.26
C LEU A 471 17.12 -3.03 -18.43
N ASP A 472 18.21 -2.33 -18.73
CA ASP A 472 18.35 -1.57 -19.98
C ASP A 472 18.46 -2.56 -21.16
N VAL A 473 17.57 -2.41 -22.15
CA VAL A 473 17.48 -3.33 -23.29
C VAL A 473 17.63 -2.59 -24.60
N LYS A 474 18.35 -3.22 -25.53
CA LYS A 474 18.40 -2.73 -26.91
C LYS A 474 17.09 -3.06 -27.61
N ALA A 475 16.74 -2.22 -28.59
CA ALA A 475 15.59 -2.47 -29.43
C ALA A 475 15.77 -3.79 -30.22
N GLY A 476 14.74 -4.63 -30.23
CA GLY A 476 14.73 -5.91 -30.93
C GLY A 476 14.40 -5.80 -32.43
N ASP A 477 14.34 -6.95 -33.09
CA ASP A 477 14.20 -7.11 -34.54
C ASP A 477 12.84 -7.64 -35.02
N LEU A 478 11.85 -7.70 -34.11
CA LEU A 478 10.49 -8.14 -34.40
C LEU A 478 9.94 -7.46 -35.66
N ALA A 479 9.31 -8.26 -36.52
CA ALA A 479 8.54 -7.80 -37.66
C ALA A 479 7.19 -8.49 -37.64
N VAL A 480 6.13 -7.74 -37.40
CA VAL A 480 4.79 -8.31 -37.20
C VAL A 480 4.10 -8.56 -38.54
N ARG A 481 3.28 -9.61 -38.60
CA ARG A 481 2.42 -9.88 -39.74
C ARG A 481 1.00 -9.45 -39.40
N VAL A 482 0.60 -8.28 -39.87
CA VAL A 482 -0.76 -7.76 -39.64
C VAL A 482 -1.80 -8.74 -40.21
N PRO A 483 -2.79 -9.19 -39.41
CA PRO A 483 -3.90 -9.99 -39.92
C PRO A 483 -4.66 -9.23 -41.03
N ALA A 484 -5.12 -9.96 -42.06
CA ALA A 484 -5.81 -9.37 -43.21
C ALA A 484 -7.13 -8.66 -42.84
N SER A 485 -7.70 -8.98 -41.67
CA SER A 485 -8.85 -8.31 -41.08
C SER A 485 -8.69 -8.34 -39.55
N PRO A 486 -8.24 -7.25 -38.91
CA PRO A 486 -8.17 -7.21 -37.45
C PRO A 486 -9.59 -7.33 -36.88
N PRO A 487 -9.84 -8.20 -35.89
CA PRO A 487 -11.15 -8.36 -35.28
C PRO A 487 -11.74 -7.08 -34.68
N ALA A 488 -13.05 -7.11 -34.46
CA ALA A 488 -13.88 -5.98 -34.04
C ALA A 488 -13.28 -5.13 -32.91
N GLN A 489 -12.93 -3.87 -33.21
CA GLN A 489 -12.46 -2.91 -32.19
C GLN A 489 -13.58 -1.99 -31.71
N ARG A 490 -14.70 -1.91 -32.44
CA ARG A 490 -15.74 -0.91 -32.23
C ARG A 490 -17.14 -1.48 -32.42
N TRP A 491 -18.13 -0.68 -32.05
CA TRP A 491 -19.53 -1.08 -32.08
C TRP A 491 -20.03 -1.59 -33.44
N PRO A 492 -19.68 -1.00 -34.61
CA PRO A 492 -20.16 -1.51 -35.89
C PRO A 492 -19.80 -2.98 -36.10
N GLN A 493 -18.56 -3.38 -35.82
CA GLN A 493 -18.13 -4.76 -35.96
C GLN A 493 -18.71 -5.67 -34.87
N ALA A 494 -18.88 -5.17 -33.64
CA ALA A 494 -19.59 -5.90 -32.59
C ALA A 494 -21.06 -6.15 -32.98
N SER A 495 -21.72 -5.16 -33.60
CA SER A 495 -23.09 -5.26 -34.10
C SER A 495 -23.20 -6.23 -35.28
N ASP A 496 -22.23 -6.20 -36.21
CA ASP A 496 -22.18 -7.15 -37.32
C ASP A 496 -21.98 -8.59 -36.82
N PHE A 497 -21.13 -8.78 -35.79
CA PHE A 497 -20.96 -10.07 -35.13
C PHE A 497 -22.27 -10.58 -34.52
N LEU A 498 -22.99 -9.73 -33.78
CA LEU A 498 -24.29 -10.08 -33.20
C LEU A 498 -25.34 -10.43 -34.26
N ALA A 499 -25.31 -9.76 -35.41
CA ALA A 499 -26.21 -10.05 -36.53
C ALA A 499 -25.85 -11.38 -37.24
N GLY A 500 -24.55 -11.71 -37.33
CA GLY A 500 -24.05 -12.95 -37.92
C GLY A 500 -24.24 -14.19 -37.05
N HIS A 501 -24.29 -14.01 -35.73
CA HIS A 501 -24.36 -15.10 -34.74
C HIS A 501 -25.63 -14.97 -33.87
N PRO A 502 -26.83 -15.25 -34.42
CA PRO A 502 -28.07 -15.16 -33.65
C PRO A 502 -28.02 -16.10 -32.44
N GLY A 503 -28.48 -15.61 -31.28
CA GLY A 503 -28.36 -16.34 -30.02
C GLY A 503 -27.08 -16.06 -29.23
N THR A 504 -26.23 -15.13 -29.69
CA THR A 504 -25.04 -14.68 -28.96
C THR A 504 -25.39 -14.30 -27.52
N ARG A 505 -24.62 -14.81 -26.55
CA ARG A 505 -24.65 -14.35 -25.17
C ARG A 505 -23.75 -13.14 -24.99
N LEU A 506 -24.34 -12.00 -24.63
CA LEU A 506 -23.60 -10.78 -24.29
C LEU A 506 -23.24 -10.81 -22.81
N LEU A 507 -21.94 -10.89 -22.49
CA LEU A 507 -21.44 -10.89 -21.12
C LEU A 507 -20.87 -9.51 -20.77
N ASP A 508 -21.51 -8.85 -19.80
CA ASP A 508 -20.98 -7.63 -19.18
C ASP A 508 -20.11 -7.98 -17.98
N THR A 509 -18.82 -7.67 -18.07
CA THR A 509 -17.83 -8.05 -17.07
C THR A 509 -17.42 -6.96 -16.09
N ARG A 510 -18.24 -5.90 -16.01
CA ARG A 510 -18.10 -4.83 -15.02
C ARG A 510 -18.55 -5.28 -13.62
N SER A 511 -18.48 -4.38 -12.64
CA SER A 511 -19.10 -4.64 -11.34
C SER A 511 -20.64 -4.60 -11.43
N SER A 512 -21.32 -5.23 -10.47
CA SER A 512 -22.81 -5.24 -10.45
C SER A 512 -23.41 -3.83 -10.40
N ILE A 513 -22.80 -2.93 -9.64
CA ILE A 513 -23.23 -1.52 -9.52
C ILE A 513 -22.99 -0.70 -10.80
N GLU A 514 -22.05 -1.11 -11.67
CA GLU A 514 -21.87 -0.50 -12.99
C GLU A 514 -22.88 -1.07 -13.99
N PHE A 515 -23.26 -2.34 -13.84
CA PHE A 515 -24.22 -3.04 -14.69
C PHE A 515 -25.64 -2.54 -14.46
N ASP A 516 -26.10 -2.47 -13.20
CA ASP A 516 -27.45 -2.00 -12.81
C ASP A 516 -27.64 -0.48 -12.83
N GLY A 517 -26.62 0.25 -13.31
CA GLY A 517 -26.66 1.68 -13.49
C GLY A 517 -26.69 2.52 -12.21
N SER A 518 -26.56 1.90 -11.02
CA SER A 518 -26.48 2.60 -9.73
C SER A 518 -25.27 3.52 -9.65
N GLU A 519 -24.15 3.09 -10.23
CA GLU A 519 -22.95 3.89 -10.40
C GLU A 519 -22.48 3.92 -11.86
N LYS A 520 -21.98 5.09 -12.26
CA LYS A 520 -21.42 5.30 -13.59
C LYS A 520 -19.92 5.54 -13.49
N HIS A 521 -19.13 4.77 -14.24
CA HIS A 521 -17.70 5.05 -14.40
C HIS A 521 -17.50 6.47 -14.96
N PRO A 522 -16.53 7.27 -14.47
CA PRO A 522 -16.34 8.67 -14.91
C PRO A 522 -16.14 8.84 -16.42
N LYS A 523 -15.59 7.81 -17.07
CA LYS A 523 -15.37 7.77 -18.52
C LYS A 523 -16.57 7.26 -19.34
N ALA A 524 -17.70 6.91 -18.73
CA ALA A 524 -18.93 6.55 -19.43
C ALA A 524 -19.86 7.76 -19.60
N ALA A 525 -20.55 7.86 -20.74
CA ALA A 525 -21.50 8.95 -20.98
C ALA A 525 -22.85 8.67 -20.29
N ARG A 526 -23.30 7.42 -20.33
CA ARG A 526 -24.56 6.92 -19.73
C ARG A 526 -24.30 5.76 -18.76
N ALA A 527 -25.17 5.61 -17.76
CA ALA A 527 -25.19 4.46 -16.84
C ALA A 527 -26.10 3.35 -17.40
N GLY A 528 -26.01 2.13 -16.87
CA GLY A 528 -26.74 0.95 -17.33
C GLY A 528 -25.86 0.00 -18.14
N HIS A 529 -26.48 -0.85 -18.95
CA HIS A 529 -25.82 -1.90 -19.76
C HIS A 529 -26.45 -2.05 -21.16
N ILE A 530 -25.79 -2.84 -22.02
CA ILE A 530 -26.28 -3.15 -23.38
C ILE A 530 -27.51 -4.06 -23.22
N PRO A 531 -28.65 -3.77 -23.90
CA PRO A 531 -29.86 -4.55 -23.73
C PRO A 531 -29.68 -6.05 -23.93
N GLY A 532 -30.22 -6.85 -23.02
CA GLY A 532 -30.14 -8.31 -23.04
C GLY A 532 -28.78 -8.88 -22.58
N ALA A 533 -27.85 -8.05 -22.11
CA ALA A 533 -26.60 -8.52 -21.53
C ALA A 533 -26.82 -9.24 -20.20
N VAL A 534 -26.02 -10.28 -19.95
CA VAL A 534 -25.94 -11.01 -18.69
C VAL A 534 -24.68 -10.53 -17.95
N HIS A 535 -24.83 -10.23 -16.67
CA HIS A 535 -23.72 -9.80 -15.82
C HIS A 535 -22.86 -10.99 -15.39
N LEU A 536 -21.54 -10.89 -15.55
CA LEU A 536 -20.54 -11.83 -15.03
C LEU A 536 -19.28 -11.04 -14.65
N ASP A 537 -19.06 -10.74 -13.36
CA ASP A 537 -17.86 -10.02 -12.94
C ASP A 537 -16.60 -10.80 -13.36
N TRP A 538 -15.69 -10.14 -14.08
CA TRP A 538 -14.48 -10.77 -14.61
C TRP A 538 -13.67 -11.53 -13.54
N ALA A 539 -13.69 -11.06 -12.30
CA ALA A 539 -12.91 -11.67 -11.23
C ALA A 539 -13.45 -13.07 -10.85
N GLU A 540 -14.64 -13.45 -11.32
CA GLU A 540 -15.22 -14.77 -11.10
C GLU A 540 -14.54 -15.86 -11.93
N VAL A 541 -13.82 -15.55 -13.02
CA VAL A 541 -13.03 -16.55 -13.74
C VAL A 541 -11.74 -16.94 -13.00
N LEU A 542 -11.37 -16.19 -11.96
CA LEU A 542 -10.22 -16.48 -11.10
C LEU A 542 -10.64 -17.39 -9.92
N ARG A 543 -9.69 -18.13 -9.36
CA ARG A 543 -9.91 -18.99 -8.18
C ARG A 543 -10.30 -18.17 -6.96
N ASP A 544 -9.60 -17.05 -6.73
CA ASP A 544 -9.89 -16.13 -5.64
C ASP A 544 -9.54 -14.67 -5.99
N LYS A 545 -10.32 -13.72 -5.46
CA LYS A 545 -10.13 -12.29 -5.74
C LYS A 545 -8.99 -11.64 -4.94
N THR A 546 -8.45 -12.32 -3.91
CA THR A 546 -7.54 -11.72 -2.92
C THR A 546 -6.25 -12.52 -2.65
N GLY A 547 -6.24 -13.84 -2.89
CA GLY A 547 -5.14 -14.73 -2.53
C GLY A 547 -4.61 -15.57 -3.69
N ASP A 548 -5.48 -16.23 -4.44
CA ASP A 548 -5.12 -17.10 -5.57
C ASP A 548 -5.69 -16.59 -6.89
N HIS A 549 -4.90 -15.78 -7.59
CA HIS A 549 -5.31 -15.16 -8.86
C HIS A 549 -5.12 -16.07 -10.09
N ARG A 550 -4.91 -17.37 -9.88
CA ARG A 550 -4.90 -18.31 -11.00
C ARG A 550 -6.28 -18.43 -11.61
N LEU A 551 -6.33 -18.80 -12.88
CA LEU A 551 -7.59 -19.12 -13.54
C LEU A 551 -8.25 -20.35 -12.87
N ARG A 552 -9.58 -20.35 -12.80
CA ARG A 552 -10.32 -21.54 -12.33
C ARG A 552 -10.05 -22.72 -13.24
N PRO A 553 -9.98 -23.95 -12.70
CA PRO A 553 -9.83 -25.14 -13.52
C PRO A 553 -11.01 -25.28 -14.51
N PRO A 554 -10.81 -25.97 -15.65
CA PRO A 554 -11.80 -26.06 -16.73
C PRO A 554 -13.21 -26.45 -16.28
N ASP A 555 -13.36 -27.43 -15.39
CA ASP A 555 -14.68 -27.87 -14.93
C ASP A 555 -15.43 -26.79 -14.15
N ALA A 556 -14.71 -26.01 -13.35
CA ALA A 556 -15.29 -24.90 -12.61
C ALA A 556 -15.64 -23.71 -13.52
N LEU A 557 -14.85 -23.48 -14.58
CA LEU A 557 -15.18 -22.48 -15.60
C LEU A 557 -16.41 -22.89 -16.41
N ARG A 558 -16.52 -24.16 -16.83
CA ARG A 558 -17.71 -24.66 -17.54
C ARG A 558 -18.97 -24.46 -16.70
N GLY A 559 -18.93 -24.82 -15.42
CA GLY A 559 -20.04 -24.58 -14.50
C GLY A 559 -20.39 -23.10 -14.38
N LEU A 560 -19.38 -22.24 -14.19
CA LEU A 560 -19.58 -20.78 -14.12
C LEU A 560 -20.25 -20.23 -15.38
N PHE A 561 -19.80 -20.64 -16.57
CA PHE A 561 -20.36 -20.17 -17.83
C PHE A 561 -21.78 -20.71 -18.08
N ALA A 562 -22.04 -21.98 -17.77
CA ALA A 562 -23.37 -22.57 -17.86
C ALA A 562 -24.40 -21.84 -16.98
N ASP A 563 -24.01 -21.44 -15.76
CA ASP A 563 -24.85 -20.63 -14.85
C ASP A 563 -25.23 -19.26 -15.45
N HIS A 564 -24.43 -18.76 -16.39
CA HIS A 564 -24.68 -17.52 -17.14
C HIS A 564 -25.23 -17.79 -18.56
N GLY A 565 -25.67 -19.03 -18.80
CA GLY A 565 -26.30 -19.48 -20.04
C GLY A 565 -25.35 -19.49 -21.24
N VAL A 566 -24.09 -19.86 -21.00
CA VAL A 566 -23.04 -20.09 -22.01
C VAL A 566 -22.63 -21.55 -21.97
N GLU A 567 -22.97 -22.29 -23.03
CA GLU A 567 -22.63 -23.70 -23.24
C GLU A 567 -21.55 -23.84 -24.33
N GLU A 568 -20.91 -25.03 -24.46
CA GLU A 568 -20.03 -25.34 -25.61
C GLU A 568 -20.83 -25.08 -26.90
N GLU A 569 -20.33 -24.21 -27.81
CA GLU A 569 -20.97 -23.72 -29.06
C GLU A 569 -21.87 -22.48 -28.94
N THR A 570 -22.13 -21.94 -27.73
CA THR A 570 -22.83 -20.66 -27.62
C THR A 570 -21.94 -19.53 -28.14
N PRO A 571 -22.37 -18.72 -29.14
CA PRO A 571 -21.60 -17.56 -29.54
C PRO A 571 -21.53 -16.57 -28.36
N VAL A 572 -20.36 -16.00 -28.07
CA VAL A 572 -20.18 -15.12 -26.92
C VAL A 572 -19.57 -13.78 -27.31
N LEU A 573 -20.17 -12.70 -26.83
CA LEU A 573 -19.58 -11.36 -26.89
C LEU A 573 -19.33 -10.86 -25.48
N THR A 574 -18.07 -10.67 -25.12
CA THR A 574 -17.66 -10.09 -23.83
C THR A 574 -17.40 -8.59 -23.97
N TYR A 575 -17.80 -7.80 -22.98
CA TYR A 575 -17.45 -6.38 -22.90
C TYR A 575 -17.35 -5.93 -21.46
N CYS A 576 -16.68 -4.79 -21.23
CA CYS A 576 -16.65 -4.17 -19.92
C CYS A 576 -16.74 -2.64 -20.06
N GLN A 577 -15.88 -1.89 -19.36
CA GLN A 577 -15.76 -0.45 -19.58
C GLN A 577 -14.86 -0.09 -20.77
N SER A 578 -13.81 -0.85 -21.06
CA SER A 578 -12.76 -0.47 -22.02
C SER A 578 -11.97 -1.68 -22.57
N GLY A 579 -12.64 -2.81 -22.80
CA GLY A 579 -12.03 -4.03 -23.34
C GLY A 579 -11.05 -4.78 -22.42
N THR A 580 -10.75 -4.25 -21.24
CA THR A 580 -9.70 -4.77 -20.34
C THR A 580 -10.17 -5.95 -19.49
N ARG A 581 -11.22 -5.76 -18.66
CA ARG A 581 -11.77 -6.81 -17.80
C ARG A 581 -12.36 -7.96 -18.61
N SER A 582 -13.01 -7.63 -19.73
CA SER A 582 -13.59 -8.60 -20.66
C SER A 582 -12.54 -9.48 -21.32
N ALA A 583 -11.29 -9.00 -21.50
CA ALA A 583 -10.21 -9.83 -22.03
C ALA A 583 -9.86 -11.03 -21.12
N ALA A 584 -10.03 -10.91 -19.80
CA ALA A 584 -9.83 -12.04 -18.88
C ALA A 584 -10.91 -13.12 -19.05
N VAL A 585 -12.16 -12.70 -19.25
CA VAL A 585 -13.27 -13.63 -19.52
C VAL A 585 -13.14 -14.25 -20.91
N TYR A 586 -12.74 -13.47 -21.91
CA TYR A 586 -12.41 -13.98 -23.24
C TYR A 586 -11.28 -15.03 -23.17
N PHE A 587 -10.20 -14.75 -22.44
CA PHE A 587 -9.11 -15.71 -22.25
C PHE A 587 -9.62 -17.01 -21.62
N ALA A 588 -10.50 -16.94 -20.62
CA ALA A 588 -11.09 -18.11 -19.99
C ALA A 588 -11.95 -18.95 -20.95
N LEU A 589 -12.75 -18.31 -21.82
CA LEU A 589 -13.52 -18.99 -22.86
C LEU A 589 -12.60 -19.69 -23.87
N GLU A 590 -11.53 -19.01 -24.30
CA GLU A 590 -10.53 -19.60 -25.18
C GLU A 590 -9.85 -20.82 -24.52
N GLN A 591 -9.52 -20.76 -23.23
CA GLN A 591 -8.97 -21.90 -22.50
C GLN A 591 -9.92 -23.10 -22.40
N LEU A 592 -11.23 -22.91 -22.59
CA LEU A 592 -12.22 -23.97 -22.72
C LEU A 592 -12.39 -24.47 -24.17
N GLY A 593 -11.71 -23.85 -25.13
CA GLY A 593 -11.76 -24.17 -26.56
C GLY A 593 -12.99 -23.62 -27.26
N PHE A 594 -13.53 -22.48 -26.80
CA PHE A 594 -14.55 -21.77 -27.56
C PHE A 594 -13.95 -21.29 -28.88
N PRO A 595 -14.64 -21.49 -30.03
CA PRO A 595 -14.13 -21.08 -31.33
C PRO A 595 -13.92 -19.56 -31.41
N SER A 596 -12.83 -19.12 -32.02
CA SER A 596 -12.47 -17.70 -32.14
C SER A 596 -13.35 -16.93 -33.13
N ASP A 597 -14.03 -17.63 -34.04
CA ASP A 597 -15.07 -17.10 -34.92
C ASP A 597 -16.43 -16.96 -34.22
N GLU A 598 -16.65 -17.70 -33.12
CA GLU A 598 -17.86 -17.64 -32.28
C GLU A 598 -17.65 -16.83 -30.99
N THR A 599 -16.46 -16.26 -30.77
CA THR A 599 -16.13 -15.51 -29.54
C THR A 599 -15.56 -14.15 -29.87
N LEU A 600 -16.12 -13.10 -29.27
CA LEU A 600 -15.67 -11.73 -29.46
C LEU A 600 -15.42 -11.00 -28.13
N ASN A 601 -14.32 -10.25 -28.05
CA ASN A 601 -14.14 -9.22 -27.02
C ASN A 601 -14.36 -7.85 -27.66
N TYR A 602 -15.43 -7.17 -27.26
CA TYR A 602 -15.76 -5.86 -27.77
C TYR A 602 -14.89 -4.78 -27.11
N ASP A 603 -13.84 -4.37 -27.84
CA ASP A 603 -12.81 -3.45 -27.34
C ASP A 603 -13.34 -2.08 -26.91
N GLY A 604 -14.14 -1.44 -27.78
CA GLY A 604 -14.79 -0.15 -27.49
C GLY A 604 -15.67 -0.20 -26.23
N SER A 605 -16.28 -1.35 -25.94
CA SER A 605 -16.95 -1.65 -24.68
C SER A 605 -17.96 -0.56 -24.27
N TRP A 606 -18.30 -0.45 -22.97
CA TRP A 606 -19.22 0.57 -22.47
C TRP A 606 -18.71 2.01 -22.67
N ALA A 607 -17.38 2.23 -22.72
CA ALA A 607 -16.83 3.55 -23.03
C ALA A 607 -17.33 4.07 -24.37
N GLU A 608 -17.35 3.25 -25.41
CA GLU A 608 -17.92 3.61 -26.70
C GLU A 608 -19.44 3.55 -26.68
N TYR A 609 -20.03 2.40 -26.32
CA TYR A 609 -21.48 2.17 -26.44
C TYR A 609 -22.32 3.23 -25.73
N SER A 610 -21.88 3.64 -24.53
CA SER A 610 -22.58 4.65 -23.74
C SER A 610 -22.64 6.02 -24.43
N ARG A 611 -21.83 6.30 -25.44
CA ARG A 611 -21.83 7.55 -26.23
C ARG A 611 -22.67 7.46 -27.51
N LEU A 612 -23.00 6.26 -27.95
CA LEU A 612 -23.82 6.04 -29.13
C LEU A 612 -25.28 6.34 -28.82
N SER A 613 -26.06 6.73 -29.83
CA SER A 613 -27.52 6.93 -29.68
C SER A 613 -28.27 5.59 -29.79
N LEU A 614 -27.87 4.62 -28.97
CA LEU A 614 -28.41 3.25 -28.94
C LEU A 614 -29.18 2.99 -27.63
N PRO A 615 -30.12 2.02 -27.62
CA PRO A 615 -30.88 1.68 -26.41
C PRO A 615 -29.97 1.22 -25.26
N VAL A 616 -30.40 1.44 -24.02
CA VAL A 616 -29.69 1.06 -22.79
C VAL A 616 -30.70 0.50 -21.81
N GLU A 617 -30.36 -0.59 -21.14
CA GLU A 617 -31.12 -1.12 -20.01
C GLU A 617 -30.52 -0.60 -18.70
N PRO A 618 -31.35 -0.19 -17.72
CA PRO A 618 -30.90 0.30 -16.43
C PRO A 618 -30.21 -0.82 -15.65
#